data_AF-A0A4V5NK06-F1
#
_entry.id   AF-A0A4V5NK06-F1
#
_cell.length_a   1.000
_cell.length_b   1.000
_cell.length_c   1.000
_cell.angle_alpha   90.00
_cell.angle_beta   90.00
_cell.angle_gamma   90.00
#
_symmetry.space_group_name_H-M   'P 1'
#
loop_
_entity.id
_entity.type
_entity.pdbx_description
1 polymer ?
#
loop_
_entity_poly.entity_id
_entity_poly.type
_entity_poly.pdbx_seq_one_letter_code
_entity_poly.pdbx_strand_id
1 'polypeptide(L)'
;MHEWMAQRTITISTRPFMVLFRESFGLPTDLARPLASDSPVLGQLQLLLQAMLGLENDILGWAKDDKEGNPLNAVEVLLSLGVPRLQAFHAVLDAHNDLMHLYIALAAEYLGEMEGPQKEQAAAYVALMTNCGHAMAERMVDCGRYIPGADVRELL
;
A
#
# COMPACT_ATOMS: atom_id res chain seq x y z
N MET A 1 -5.76 -13.07 -9.85
CA MET A 1 -5.85 -11.83 -9.06
C MET A 1 -5.81 -12.05 -7.55
N HIS A 2 -6.69 -12.86 -6.94
CA HIS A 2 -6.64 -13.10 -5.49
C HIS A 2 -5.31 -13.72 -5.00
N GLU A 3 -4.84 -14.78 -5.65
CA GLU A 3 -3.55 -15.41 -5.32
C GLU A 3 -2.37 -14.45 -5.51
N TRP A 4 -2.42 -13.65 -6.57
CA TRP A 4 -1.43 -12.60 -6.83
C TRP A 4 -1.40 -11.56 -5.72
N MET A 5 -2.57 -11.07 -5.27
CA MET A 5 -2.64 -10.08 -4.20
C MET A 5 -2.11 -10.64 -2.88
N ALA A 6 -2.43 -11.90 -2.56
CA ALA A 6 -1.87 -12.59 -1.39
C ALA A 6 -0.33 -12.66 -1.47
N GLN A 7 0.23 -13.00 -2.63
CA GLN A 7 1.67 -12.97 -2.83
C GLN A 7 2.24 -11.55 -2.74
N ARG A 8 1.54 -10.55 -3.30
CA ARG A 8 2.00 -9.17 -3.36
C ARG A 8 2.08 -8.52 -1.98
N THR A 9 1.12 -8.81 -1.10
CA THR A 9 1.16 -8.34 0.30
C THR A 9 2.37 -8.86 1.08
N ILE A 10 2.94 -10.00 0.68
CA ILE A 10 4.19 -10.54 1.23
C ILE A 10 5.38 -9.84 0.58
N THR A 11 5.44 -9.77 -0.75
CA THR A 11 6.63 -9.30 -1.49
C THR A 11 6.83 -7.79 -1.42
N ILE A 12 5.78 -7.00 -1.17
CA ILE A 12 5.90 -5.54 -0.93
C ILE A 12 6.69 -5.23 0.35
N SER A 13 6.84 -6.21 1.25
CA SER A 13 7.68 -6.08 2.44
C SER A 13 7.27 -4.93 3.37
N THR A 14 6.01 -4.51 3.37
CA THR A 14 5.50 -3.47 4.29
C THR A 14 5.46 -3.94 5.75
N ARG A 15 5.25 -5.25 6.00
CA ARG A 15 5.12 -5.81 7.35
C ARG A 15 6.33 -5.50 8.26
N PRO A 16 7.60 -5.67 7.84
CA PRO A 16 8.75 -5.20 8.59
C PRO A 16 8.66 -3.73 9.04
N PHE A 17 8.22 -2.82 8.16
CA PHE A 17 8.06 -1.41 8.53
C PHE A 17 6.95 -1.22 9.56
N MET A 18 5.84 -1.94 9.45
CA MET A 18 4.78 -1.91 10.46
C MET A 18 5.26 -2.37 11.84
N VAL A 19 6.15 -3.36 11.91
CA VAL A 19 6.80 -3.77 13.16
C VAL A 19 7.60 -2.60 13.75
N LEU A 20 8.41 -1.93 12.92
CA LEU A 20 9.19 -0.75 13.35
C LEU A 20 8.29 0.42 13.79
N PHE A 21 7.17 0.63 13.10
CA PHE A 21 6.18 1.64 13.46
C PHE A 21 5.60 1.34 14.84
N ARG A 22 5.18 0.09 15.09
CA ARG A 22 4.65 -0.30 16.41
C ARG A 22 5.69 -0.10 17.51
N GLU A 23 6.93 -0.53 17.29
CA GLU A 23 8.02 -0.32 18.26
C GLU A 23 8.25 1.16 18.58
N SER A 24 8.19 2.03 17.57
CA SER A 24 8.36 3.49 17.73
C SER A 24 7.29 4.15 18.61
N PHE A 25 6.15 3.48 18.81
CA PHE A 25 5.05 3.91 19.65
C PHE A 25 4.91 3.09 20.95
N GLY A 26 5.88 2.23 21.27
CA GLY A 26 5.83 1.35 22.45
C GLY A 26 4.72 0.29 22.37
N LEU A 27 4.31 -0.07 21.16
CA LEU A 27 3.21 -0.99 20.90
C LEU A 27 3.71 -2.43 20.66
N PRO A 28 2.89 -3.47 20.91
CA PRO A 28 3.27 -4.85 20.64
C PRO A 28 3.68 -5.09 19.18
N THR A 29 4.91 -5.52 18.96
CA THR A 29 5.49 -5.77 17.62
C THR A 29 4.97 -7.05 16.96
N ASP A 30 4.33 -7.93 17.72
CA ASP A 30 3.63 -9.08 17.19
C ASP A 30 2.41 -8.63 16.37
N LEU A 31 2.56 -8.59 15.04
CA LEU A 31 1.48 -8.22 14.12
C LEU A 31 0.31 -9.22 14.13
N ALA A 32 0.50 -10.45 14.65
CA ALA A 32 -0.59 -11.41 14.84
C ALA A 32 -1.43 -11.06 16.09
N ARG A 33 -0.87 -10.27 17.02
CA ARG A 33 -1.63 -9.65 18.10
C ARG A 33 -2.17 -8.31 17.60
N PRO A 34 -3.50 -8.08 17.71
CA PRO A 34 -4.04 -6.74 17.63
C PRO A 34 -3.28 -5.83 18.61
N LEU A 35 -3.12 -4.54 18.27
CA LEU A 35 -2.68 -3.58 19.27
C LEU A 35 -3.61 -3.67 20.48
N ALA A 36 -3.09 -3.42 21.68
CA ALA A 36 -3.90 -3.49 22.89
C ALA A 36 -5.19 -2.65 22.70
N SER A 37 -6.33 -3.32 22.84
CA SER A 37 -7.72 -2.96 22.50
C SER A 37 -8.25 -3.71 21.27
N ASP A 38 -9.38 -4.40 21.47
CA ASP A 38 -9.98 -5.45 20.65
C ASP A 38 -10.53 -5.00 19.27
N SER A 39 -9.86 -4.07 18.58
CA SER A 39 -10.35 -3.52 17.31
C SER A 39 -9.95 -4.40 16.12
N PRO A 40 -10.89 -5.13 15.49
CA PRO A 40 -10.64 -5.81 14.22
C PRO A 40 -10.38 -4.81 13.07
N VAL A 41 -10.71 -3.53 13.27
CA VAL A 41 -10.56 -2.44 12.29
C VAL A 41 -9.08 -2.17 12.00
N LEU A 42 -8.23 -2.21 13.02
CA LEU A 42 -6.80 -1.94 12.83
C LEU A 42 -6.09 -3.00 11.96
N GLY A 43 -6.42 -4.27 12.16
CA GLY A 43 -5.86 -5.36 11.35
C GLY A 43 -6.23 -5.21 9.87
N GLN A 44 -7.48 -4.82 9.62
CA GLN A 44 -7.95 -4.49 8.27
C GLN A 44 -7.24 -3.26 7.70
N LEU A 45 -7.02 -2.23 8.51
CA LEU A 45 -6.30 -1.01 8.10
C LEU A 45 -4.86 -1.32 7.68
N GLN A 46 -4.15 -2.17 8.44
CA GLN A 46 -2.81 -2.64 8.10
C GLN A 46 -2.81 -3.50 6.83
N LEU A 47 -3.83 -4.35 6.62
CA LEU A 47 -3.95 -5.13 5.39
C LEU A 47 -4.18 -4.23 4.17
N LEU A 48 -5.07 -3.24 4.28
CA LEU A 48 -5.33 -2.27 3.21
C LEU A 48 -4.07 -1.48 2.85
N LEU A 49 -3.31 -1.02 3.85
CA LEU A 49 -2.04 -0.33 3.58
C LEU A 49 -1.08 -1.21 2.76
N GLN A 50 -0.90 -2.48 3.11
CA GLN A 50 -0.06 -3.41 2.34
C GLN A 50 -0.52 -3.55 0.89
N ALA A 51 -1.83 -3.71 0.67
CA ALA A 51 -2.38 -3.86 -0.67
C ALA A 51 -2.20 -2.57 -1.49
N MET A 52 -2.48 -1.41 -0.90
CA MET A 52 -2.30 -0.10 -1.53
C MET A 52 -0.84 0.14 -1.93
N LEU A 53 0.11 -0.05 -1.02
CA LEU A 53 1.54 0.12 -1.33
C LEU A 53 2.02 -0.88 -2.38
N GLY A 54 1.44 -2.09 -2.40
CA GLY A 54 1.70 -3.08 -3.45
C GLY A 54 1.31 -2.54 -4.83
N LEU A 55 0.09 -2.04 -4.96
CA LEU A 55 -0.42 -1.49 -6.22
C LEU A 55 0.28 -0.18 -6.61
N GLU A 56 0.53 0.71 -5.65
CA GLU A 56 1.28 1.96 -5.89
C GLU A 56 2.67 1.66 -6.45
N ASN A 57 3.36 0.67 -5.87
CA ASN A 57 4.67 0.25 -6.38
C ASN A 57 4.60 -0.34 -7.80
N ASP A 58 3.53 -1.07 -8.11
CA ASP A 58 3.35 -1.64 -9.44
C ASP A 58 3.01 -0.56 -10.48
N ILE A 59 2.15 0.40 -10.14
CA ILE A 59 1.76 1.52 -11.01
C ILE A 59 2.98 2.38 -11.33
N LEU A 60 3.67 2.87 -10.30
CA LEU A 60 4.83 3.77 -10.46
C LEU A 60 6.05 3.03 -11.03
N GLY A 61 6.17 1.73 -10.79
CA GLY A 61 7.26 0.89 -11.27
C GLY A 61 7.02 0.25 -12.64
N TRP A 62 5.82 0.37 -13.21
CA TRP A 62 5.41 -0.45 -14.35
C TRP A 62 6.32 -0.31 -15.57
N ALA A 63 6.73 0.90 -15.95
CA ALA A 63 7.57 1.11 -17.12
C ALA A 63 8.93 0.38 -17.05
N LYS A 64 9.44 0.15 -15.83
CA LYS A 64 10.63 -0.66 -15.59
C LYS A 64 10.29 -2.15 -15.69
N ASP A 65 9.21 -2.57 -15.04
CA ASP A 65 8.78 -3.97 -14.98
C ASP A 65 8.37 -4.53 -16.36
N ASP A 66 7.73 -3.72 -17.20
CA ASP A 66 7.37 -4.04 -18.59
C ASP A 66 8.62 -4.33 -19.44
N LYS A 67 9.68 -3.54 -19.27
CA LYS A 67 10.97 -3.76 -19.97
C LYS A 67 11.68 -5.03 -19.50
N GLU A 68 11.54 -5.36 -18.22
CA GLU A 68 12.18 -6.51 -17.59
C GLU A 68 11.34 -7.79 -17.71
N GLY A 69 10.08 -7.69 -18.17
CA GLY A 69 9.13 -8.80 -18.21
C GLY A 69 8.83 -9.35 -16.81
N ASN A 70 8.75 -8.49 -15.80
CA ASN A 70 8.55 -8.90 -14.41
C ASN A 70 7.11 -9.46 -14.21
N PRO A 71 6.97 -10.77 -13.94
CA PRO A 71 5.65 -11.42 -13.88
C PRO A 71 4.87 -11.11 -12.59
N LEU A 72 5.45 -10.33 -11.68
CA LEU A 72 4.84 -10.01 -10.38
C LEU A 72 4.14 -8.65 -10.34
N ASN A 73 4.23 -7.84 -11.39
CA ASN A 73 3.53 -6.56 -11.47
C ASN A 73 2.04 -6.78 -11.82
N ALA A 74 1.12 -6.13 -11.11
CA ALA A 74 -0.33 -6.27 -11.33
C ALA A 74 -0.76 -6.02 -12.78
N VAL A 75 -0.15 -5.03 -13.45
CA VAL A 75 -0.47 -4.68 -14.84
C VAL A 75 -0.03 -5.80 -15.77
N GLU A 76 1.19 -6.33 -15.58
CA GLU A 76 1.72 -7.48 -16.33
C GLU A 76 0.87 -8.74 -16.15
N VAL A 77 0.35 -8.96 -14.94
CA VAL A 77 -0.60 -10.06 -14.69
C VAL A 77 -1.86 -9.89 -15.52
N LEU A 78 -2.47 -8.70 -15.56
CA LEU A 78 -3.67 -8.47 -16.37
C LEU A 78 -3.39 -8.60 -17.87
N LEU A 79 -2.23 -8.12 -18.33
CA LEU A 79 -1.76 -8.31 -19.71
C LEU A 79 -1.64 -9.80 -20.07
N SER A 80 -1.10 -10.62 -19.17
CA SER A 80 -0.98 -12.08 -19.37
C SER A 80 -2.33 -12.79 -19.48
N LEU A 81 -3.39 -12.19 -18.95
CA LEU A 81 -4.77 -12.67 -19.05
C LEU A 81 -5.50 -12.14 -20.29
N GLY A 82 -4.82 -11.39 -21.17
CA GLY A 82 -5.36 -10.85 -22.40
C GLY A 82 -6.11 -9.52 -22.25
N VAL A 83 -6.00 -8.85 -21.10
CA VAL A 83 -6.58 -7.51 -20.91
C VAL A 83 -5.80 -6.50 -21.75
N PRO A 84 -6.46 -5.62 -22.54
CA PRO A 84 -5.78 -4.60 -23.31
C PRO A 84 -4.94 -3.67 -22.44
N ARG A 85 -3.76 -3.27 -22.92
CA ARG A 85 -2.75 -2.53 -22.14
C ARG A 85 -3.27 -1.32 -21.36
N LEU A 86 -3.99 -0.42 -22.02
CA LEU A 86 -4.54 0.77 -21.35
C LEU A 86 -5.60 0.40 -20.31
N GLN A 87 -6.40 -0.63 -20.59
CA GLN A 87 -7.42 -1.12 -19.65
C GLN A 87 -6.79 -1.83 -18.45
N ALA A 88 -5.68 -2.56 -18.65
CA ALA A 88 -4.93 -3.19 -17.57
C ALA A 88 -4.35 -2.15 -16.61
N PHE A 89 -3.71 -1.10 -17.14
CA PHE A 89 -3.18 -0.02 -16.32
C PHE A 89 -4.29 0.70 -15.54
N HIS A 90 -5.37 1.11 -16.21
CA HIS A 90 -6.49 1.77 -15.54
C HIS A 90 -7.16 0.86 -14.49
N ALA A 91 -7.31 -0.43 -14.75
CA ALA A 91 -7.88 -1.35 -13.76
C ALA A 91 -7.05 -1.44 -12.47
N VAL A 92 -5.72 -1.39 -12.57
CA VAL A 92 -4.82 -1.38 -11.40
C VAL A 92 -4.90 -0.04 -10.67
N LEU A 93 -4.94 1.07 -11.41
CA LEU A 93 -5.10 2.42 -10.86
C LEU A 93 -6.43 2.59 -10.13
N ASP A 94 -7.53 2.14 -10.74
CA ASP A 94 -8.87 2.20 -10.15
C ASP A 94 -8.92 1.33 -8.89
N ALA A 95 -8.36 0.12 -8.93
CA ALA A 95 -8.26 -0.74 -7.75
C ALA A 95 -7.46 -0.09 -6.61
N HIS A 96 -6.36 0.60 -6.93
CA HIS A 96 -5.60 1.37 -5.94
C HIS A 96 -6.45 2.48 -5.31
N ASN A 97 -7.16 3.25 -6.14
CA ASN A 97 -7.99 4.37 -5.68
C ASN A 97 -9.19 3.89 -4.84
N ASP A 98 -9.79 2.76 -5.19
CA ASP A 98 -10.85 2.13 -4.40
C ASP A 98 -10.33 1.72 -3.01
N LEU A 99 -9.14 1.11 -2.94
CA LEU A 99 -8.52 0.76 -1.67
C LEU A 99 -8.14 2.00 -0.84
N MET A 100 -7.67 3.08 -1.47
CA MET A 100 -7.40 4.36 -0.81
C MET A 100 -8.66 4.92 -0.14
N HIS A 101 -9.79 4.95 -0.85
CA HIS A 101 -11.06 5.41 -0.28
C HIS A 101 -11.50 4.52 0.90
N LEU A 102 -11.35 3.20 0.76
CA LEU A 102 -11.67 2.26 1.82
C LEU A 102 -10.77 2.45 3.06
N TYR A 103 -9.47 2.67 2.85
CA TYR A 103 -8.51 2.95 3.91
C TYR A 103 -8.85 4.23 4.66
N ILE A 104 -9.21 5.31 3.96
CA ILE A 104 -9.61 6.58 4.57
C ILE A 104 -10.86 6.39 5.45
N ALA A 105 -11.87 5.70 4.94
CA ALA A 105 -13.10 5.43 5.70
C ALA A 105 -12.80 4.59 6.95
N LEU A 106 -12.01 3.54 6.80
CA LEU A 106 -11.65 2.63 7.89
C LEU A 106 -10.74 3.29 8.94
N ALA A 107 -9.85 4.20 8.52
CA ALA A 107 -9.06 5.01 9.43
C ALA A 107 -9.95 5.91 10.28
N ALA A 108 -10.97 6.54 9.69
CA ALA A 108 -11.93 7.36 10.42
C ALA A 108 -12.74 6.52 11.43
N GLU A 109 -13.13 5.31 11.06
CA GLU A 109 -13.78 4.34 11.94
C GLU A 109 -12.89 3.97 13.14
N TYR A 110 -11.65 3.56 12.89
CA TYR A 110 -10.68 3.21 13.93
C TYR A 110 -10.43 4.37 14.91
N LEU A 111 -10.35 5.62 14.42
CA LEU A 111 -10.19 6.80 15.28
C LEU A 111 -11.47 7.17 16.03
N GLY A 112 -12.63 6.72 15.55
CA GLY A 112 -13.92 6.85 16.21
C GLY A 112 -14.08 5.91 17.41
N GLU A 113 -13.43 4.75 17.39
CA GLU A 113 -13.43 3.77 18.50
C GLU A 113 -12.59 4.21 19.70
N MET A 114 -11.72 5.21 19.53
CA MET A 114 -10.74 5.61 20.54
C MET A 114 -11.16 6.86 21.31
N GLU A 115 -10.89 6.88 22.61
CA GLU A 115 -11.16 8.02 23.49
C GLU A 115 -9.92 8.46 24.27
N GLY A 116 -9.89 9.74 24.66
CA GLY A 116 -8.83 10.30 25.50
C GLY A 116 -7.42 10.13 24.91
N PRO A 117 -6.39 9.84 25.75
CA PRO A 117 -5.01 9.69 25.30
C PRO A 117 -4.78 8.60 24.25
N GLN A 118 -5.63 7.56 24.21
CA GLN A 118 -5.52 6.48 23.22
C GLN A 118 -5.81 6.99 21.80
N LYS A 119 -6.71 7.97 21.68
CA LYS A 119 -7.05 8.60 20.38
C LYS A 119 -5.86 9.34 19.78
N GLU A 120 -5.07 10.03 20.60
CA GLU A 120 -3.87 10.74 20.14
C GLU A 120 -2.81 9.76 19.62
N GLN A 121 -2.57 8.67 20.36
CA GLN A 121 -1.64 7.63 19.94
C GLN A 121 -2.12 6.91 18.67
N ALA A 122 -3.42 6.60 18.58
CA ALA A 122 -4.02 6.01 17.40
C ALA A 122 -3.92 6.93 16.18
N ALA A 123 -4.21 8.23 16.33
CA ALA A 123 -4.08 9.22 15.27
C ALA A 123 -2.64 9.35 14.77
N ALA A 124 -1.67 9.39 15.69
CA ALA A 124 -0.26 9.44 15.32
C ALA A 124 0.20 8.16 14.59
N TYR A 125 -0.30 6.99 14.99
CA TYR A 125 -0.02 5.73 14.31
C TYR A 125 -0.62 5.67 12.89
N VAL A 126 -1.88 6.09 12.72
CA VAL A 126 -2.54 6.20 11.40
C VAL A 126 -1.80 7.21 10.50
N ALA A 127 -1.37 8.34 11.06
CA ALA A 127 -0.60 9.34 10.32
C ALA A 127 0.76 8.77 9.86
N LEU A 128 1.47 8.04 10.71
CA LEU A 128 2.74 7.38 10.32
C LEU A 128 2.54 6.38 9.19
N MET A 129 1.50 5.54 9.27
CA MET A 129 1.17 4.57 8.21
C MET A 129 0.85 5.28 6.89
N THR A 130 0.07 6.35 6.94
CA THR A 130 -0.30 7.14 5.75
C THR A 130 0.93 7.82 5.13
N ASN A 131 1.79 8.41 5.97
CA ASN A 131 3.02 9.04 5.52
C ASN A 131 4.01 8.05 4.91
N CYS A 132 3.97 6.76 5.28
CA CYS A 132 4.77 5.73 4.64
C CYS A 132 4.43 5.59 3.15
N GLY A 133 3.15 5.68 2.78
CA GLY A 133 2.75 5.64 1.37
C GLY A 133 3.22 6.87 0.61
N HIS A 134 2.98 8.06 1.17
CA HIS A 134 3.46 9.29 0.56
C HIS A 134 4.99 9.29 0.35
N ALA A 135 5.75 8.90 1.36
CA ALA A 135 7.20 8.81 1.27
C ALA A 135 7.67 7.74 0.26
N MET A 136 6.91 6.65 0.08
CA MET A 136 7.20 5.66 -0.96
C MET A 136 7.01 6.27 -2.34
N ALA A 137 5.87 6.93 -2.60
CA ALA A 137 5.59 7.59 -3.86
C ALA A 137 6.66 8.64 -4.21
N GLU A 138 7.00 9.54 -3.29
CA GLU A 138 8.08 10.52 -3.46
C GLU A 138 9.40 9.84 -3.79
N ARG A 139 9.77 8.81 -3.01
CA ARG A 139 11.02 8.10 -3.22
C ARG A 139 11.05 7.40 -4.57
N MET A 140 9.94 6.83 -5.03
CA MET A 140 9.86 6.14 -6.31
C MET A 140 10.06 7.08 -7.49
N VAL A 141 9.53 8.30 -7.42
CA VAL A 141 9.77 9.35 -8.41
C VAL A 141 11.23 9.82 -8.38
N ASP A 142 11.80 10.04 -7.18
CA ASP A 142 13.11 10.68 -7.04
C ASP A 142 14.32 9.75 -7.17
N CYS A 143 14.16 8.45 -6.90
CA CYS A 143 15.30 7.55 -6.73
C CYS A 143 15.98 7.12 -8.05
N GLY A 144 15.49 7.54 -9.21
CA GLY A 144 16.01 7.16 -10.53
C GLY A 144 15.91 5.66 -10.87
N ARG A 145 15.42 4.84 -9.92
CA ARG A 145 15.26 3.39 -10.07
C ARG A 145 14.13 3.03 -11.01
N TYR A 146 13.06 3.83 -11.05
CA TYR A 146 11.83 3.53 -11.79
C TYR A 146 11.68 4.35 -13.07
N ILE A 147 12.55 5.35 -13.27
CA ILE A 147 12.54 6.23 -14.44
C ILE A 147 13.93 6.27 -15.08
N PRO A 148 14.27 5.34 -15.99
CA PRO A 148 15.34 5.58 -16.94
C PRO A 148 14.76 6.38 -18.12
N GLY A 149 14.74 7.71 -17.98
CA GLY A 149 14.56 8.66 -19.10
C GLY A 149 13.16 8.89 -19.66
N ALA A 150 12.08 8.63 -18.92
CA ALA A 150 10.70 8.95 -19.35
C ALA A 150 10.07 10.02 -18.43
N ASP A 151 9.46 11.05 -19.00
CA ASP A 151 8.69 12.03 -18.23
C ASP A 151 7.36 11.37 -17.80
N VAL A 152 7.09 11.34 -16.49
CA VAL A 152 5.83 10.82 -15.92
C VAL A 152 4.60 11.52 -16.53
N ARG A 153 4.77 12.74 -17.05
CA ARG A 153 3.73 13.50 -17.76
C ARG A 153 3.37 12.95 -19.14
N GLU A 154 4.15 12.02 -19.69
CA GLU A 154 3.81 11.36 -20.96
C GLU A 154 2.90 10.12 -20.77
N LEU A 155 2.65 9.72 -19.52
CA LEU A 155 1.81 8.57 -19.15
C LEU A 155 0.46 8.96 -18.53
N LEU A 156 0.21 10.27 -18.31
CA LEU A 156 -1.05 10.86 -17.85
C LEU A 156 -1.66 11.71 -18.97
#